data_AF-A0A842YET9-F1
#
_entry.id   AF-A0A842YET9-F1
#
_cell.length_a   1.000
_cell.length_b   1.000
_cell.length_c   1.000
_cell.angle_alpha   90.00
_cell.angle_beta   90.00
_cell.angle_gamma   90.00
#
_symmetry.space_group_name_H-M   'P 1'
#
loop_
_entity.id
_entity.type
_entity.pdbx_description
1 polymer ?
#
loop_
_entity_poly.entity_id
_entity_poly.type
_entity_poly.pdbx_seq_one_letter_code
_entity_poly.pdbx_strand_id
1 'polypeptide(L)'
;VRIIQIIISAISRKSPSAVGRGVGRAASGIIGWVWMLVNYFTIPAMVAEELSAGKAIKRSAGLVQKNFVDVMVKETAVRWGFGVLAFMIFIGFAAFGALFGWIYTSGDIMMTIIFAVVFMIFAAFPSTLVLRTFDIVYVTLLYVFIRRKEGDISGKTAIPAGMTKELDRAYDKAQGRM
;
A
#
# COMPACT_ATOMS: atom_id res chain seq x y z
N VAL A 1 13.64 -11.64 -10.01
CA VAL A 1 13.08 -12.73 -9.15
C VAL A 1 13.96 -13.97 -9.09
N ARG A 2 14.47 -14.50 -10.21
CA ARG A 2 15.34 -15.70 -10.24
C ARG A 2 16.65 -15.57 -9.44
N ILE A 3 17.29 -14.41 -9.45
CA ILE A 3 18.57 -14.18 -8.73
C ILE A 3 18.39 -14.27 -7.20
N ILE A 4 17.29 -13.73 -6.69
CA ILE A 4 16.95 -13.78 -5.25
C ILE A 4 16.68 -15.24 -4.85
N GLN A 5 15.98 -16.02 -5.69
CA GLN A 5 15.75 -17.45 -5.45
C GLN A 5 17.04 -18.27 -5.46
N ILE A 6 18.01 -17.93 -6.32
CA ILE A 6 19.31 -18.63 -6.38
C ILE A 6 20.11 -18.39 -5.09
N ILE A 7 20.20 -17.13 -4.62
CA ILE A 7 20.91 -16.79 -3.38
C ILE A 7 20.27 -17.47 -2.16
N ILE A 8 18.93 -17.51 -2.11
CA ILE A 8 18.18 -18.17 -1.03
C ILE A 8 18.35 -19.69 -1.07
N SER A 9 18.39 -20.30 -2.26
CA SER A 9 18.64 -21.74 -2.41
C SER A 9 20.06 -22.14 -1.97
N ALA A 10 21.03 -21.24 -2.10
CA ALA A 10 22.39 -21.45 -1.63
C ALA A 10 22.49 -21.35 -0.09
N ILE A 11 21.78 -20.41 0.52
CA ILE A 11 21.75 -20.23 1.99
C ILE A 11 20.94 -21.34 2.67
N SER A 12 19.83 -21.78 2.06
CA SER A 12 18.97 -22.85 2.59
C SER A 12 19.62 -24.24 2.54
N ARG A 13 20.71 -24.44 1.78
CA ARG A 13 21.48 -25.70 1.78
C ARG A 13 22.37 -25.86 3.00
N LYS A 14 22.65 -24.80 3.77
CA LYS A 14 23.61 -24.82 4.89
C LYS A 14 22.99 -25.08 6.27
N SER A 15 21.67 -25.28 6.39
CA SER A 15 21.02 -25.57 7.69
C SER A 15 20.04 -26.75 7.61
N PRO A 16 20.36 -27.92 8.20
CA PRO A 16 19.54 -29.13 8.13
C PRO A 16 18.36 -29.18 9.12
N SER A 17 18.11 -28.15 9.94
CA SER A 17 17.08 -28.20 11.00
C SER A 17 15.71 -27.65 10.54
N ALA A 18 14.61 -28.23 11.05
CA ALA A 18 13.24 -27.75 10.80
C ALA A 18 13.03 -26.28 11.25
N VAL A 19 13.74 -25.88 12.31
CA VAL A 19 13.79 -24.49 12.81
C VAL A 19 14.54 -23.58 11.81
N GLY A 20 15.67 -24.02 11.26
CA GLY A 20 16.40 -23.28 10.21
C GLY A 20 15.59 -23.09 8.93
N ARG A 21 14.76 -24.09 8.57
CA ARG A 21 13.80 -23.98 7.45
C ARG A 21 12.65 -23.02 7.75
N GLY A 22 12.16 -22.98 8.99
CA GLY A 22 11.12 -22.04 9.44
C GLY A 22 11.60 -20.59 9.45
N VAL A 23 12.78 -20.35 10.05
CA VAL A 23 13.43 -19.04 10.08
C VAL A 23 13.81 -18.57 8.67
N GLY A 24 14.33 -19.48 7.83
CA GLY A 24 14.64 -19.18 6.44
C GLY A 24 13.41 -18.77 5.62
N ARG A 25 12.26 -19.41 5.85
CA ARG A 25 11.00 -19.03 5.19
C ARG A 25 10.50 -17.67 5.66
N ALA A 26 10.50 -17.41 6.97
CA ALA A 26 10.09 -16.11 7.51
C ALA A 26 10.99 -14.97 7.00
N ALA A 27 12.31 -15.16 7.03
CA ALA A 27 13.27 -14.20 6.50
C ALA A 27 13.10 -13.99 4.98
N SER A 28 12.83 -15.06 4.22
CA SER A 28 12.57 -14.96 2.77
C SER A 28 11.30 -14.16 2.46
N GLY A 29 10.26 -14.29 3.28
CA GLY A 29 9.02 -13.52 3.15
C GLY A 29 9.25 -12.03 3.38
N ILE A 30 9.98 -11.69 4.44
CA ILE A 30 10.32 -10.30 4.77
C ILE A 30 11.19 -9.68 3.66
N ILE A 31 12.23 -10.38 3.19
CA ILE A 31 13.09 -9.87 2.11
C ILE A 31 12.32 -9.68 0.81
N GLY A 32 11.46 -10.64 0.44
CA GLY A 32 10.62 -10.52 -0.75
C GLY A 32 9.67 -9.34 -0.67
N TRP A 33 9.15 -9.06 0.52
CA TRP A 33 8.23 -7.97 0.77
C TRP A 33 8.91 -6.60 0.81
N VAL A 34 10.10 -6.49 1.41
CA VAL A 34 10.97 -5.31 1.30
C VAL A 34 11.26 -5.02 -0.18
N TRP A 35 11.63 -6.04 -0.94
CA TRP A 35 11.91 -5.88 -2.37
C TRP A 35 10.68 -5.39 -3.14
N MET A 36 9.49 -5.89 -2.79
CA MET A 36 8.22 -5.40 -3.34
C MET A 36 8.04 -3.91 -3.04
N LEU A 37 8.20 -3.47 -1.79
CA LEU A 37 8.09 -2.05 -1.40
C LEU A 37 9.09 -1.16 -2.15
N VAL A 38 10.34 -1.62 -2.31
CA VAL A 38 11.36 -0.89 -3.08
C VAL A 38 10.89 -0.66 -4.51
N ASN A 39 10.34 -1.69 -5.17
CA ASN A 39 9.79 -1.55 -6.52
C ASN A 39 8.56 -0.61 -6.55
N TYR A 40 7.66 -0.74 -5.57
CA TYR A 40 6.48 0.12 -5.46
C TYR A 40 6.82 1.60 -5.28
N PHE A 41 7.88 1.92 -4.52
CA PHE A 41 8.34 3.30 -4.33
C PHE A 41 9.25 3.81 -5.46
N THR A 42 9.77 2.93 -6.31
CA THR A 42 10.65 3.33 -7.41
C THR A 42 9.94 4.28 -8.38
N ILE A 43 8.68 4.03 -8.72
CA ILE A 43 7.91 4.91 -9.62
C ILE A 43 7.68 6.30 -9.00
N PRO A 44 7.12 6.42 -7.78
CA PRO A 44 7.03 7.71 -7.09
C PRO A 44 8.38 8.43 -6.95
N ALA A 45 9.46 7.71 -6.65
CA ALA A 45 10.79 8.29 -6.54
C ALA A 45 11.33 8.82 -7.87
N MET A 46 11.12 8.09 -8.98
CA MET A 46 11.48 8.58 -10.32
C MET A 46 10.73 9.88 -10.66
N VAL A 47 9.43 9.93 -10.37
CA VAL A 47 8.59 11.09 -10.71
C VAL A 47 8.86 12.29 -9.80
N ALA A 48 9.04 12.07 -8.49
CA ALA A 48 9.15 13.14 -7.51
C ALA A 48 10.57 13.71 -7.35
N GLU A 49 11.61 12.90 -7.62
CA GLU A 49 13.02 13.29 -7.51
C GLU A 49 13.73 13.36 -8.89
N GLU A 50 13.00 13.14 -9.99
CA GLU A 50 13.52 13.15 -11.37
C GLU A 50 14.75 12.24 -11.56
N LEU A 51 14.75 11.11 -10.84
CA LEU A 51 15.84 10.15 -10.84
C LEU A 51 15.70 9.14 -11.99
N SER A 52 16.83 8.72 -12.56
CA SER A 52 16.86 7.54 -13.44
C SER A 52 16.50 6.28 -12.66
N ALA A 53 15.93 5.27 -13.34
CA ALA A 53 15.40 4.05 -12.71
C ALA A 53 16.38 3.39 -11.72
N GLY A 54 17.67 3.28 -12.07
CA GLY A 54 18.68 2.71 -11.17
C GLY A 54 18.92 3.55 -9.91
N LYS A 55 18.95 4.88 -10.04
CA LYS A 55 19.10 5.80 -8.89
C LYS A 55 17.84 5.78 -8.02
N ALA A 56 16.67 5.73 -8.63
CA ALA A 56 15.39 5.64 -7.93
C ALA A 56 15.26 4.35 -7.11
N ILE A 57 15.68 3.20 -7.65
CA ILE A 57 15.69 1.93 -6.89
C ILE A 57 16.59 2.04 -5.66
N LYS A 58 17.82 2.58 -5.82
CA LYS A 58 18.75 2.74 -4.70
C LYS A 58 18.20 3.70 -3.64
N ARG A 59 17.54 4.79 -4.07
CA ARG A 59 16.86 5.73 -3.19
C ARG A 59 15.71 5.06 -2.43
N SER A 60 14.82 4.37 -3.14
CA SER A 60 13.70 3.63 -2.55
C SER A 60 14.15 2.54 -1.57
N ALA A 61 15.24 1.83 -1.88
CA ALA A 61 15.85 0.88 -0.95
C ALA A 61 16.33 1.55 0.34
N GLY A 62 16.99 2.71 0.23
CA GLY A 62 17.40 3.50 1.39
C GLY A 62 16.21 3.98 2.23
N LEU A 63 15.14 4.45 1.59
CA LEU A 63 13.92 4.91 2.27
C LEU A 63 13.24 3.79 3.06
N VAL A 64 13.04 2.64 2.42
CA VAL A 64 12.40 1.48 3.04
C VAL A 64 13.27 0.92 4.16
N GLN A 65 14.59 0.84 3.97
CA GLN A 65 15.50 0.30 4.99
C GLN A 65 15.52 1.17 6.26
N LYS A 66 15.59 2.50 6.12
CA LYS A 66 15.67 3.42 7.28
C LYS A 66 14.36 3.52 8.04
N ASN A 67 13.22 3.42 7.34
CA ASN A 67 11.88 3.58 7.93
C ASN A 67 11.11 2.25 7.98
N PHE A 68 11.81 1.12 7.91
CA PHE A 68 11.22 -0.21 7.69
C PHE A 68 10.07 -0.53 8.65
N VAL A 69 10.27 -0.28 9.94
CA VAL A 69 9.26 -0.58 10.98
C VAL A 69 8.02 0.29 10.83
N ASP A 70 8.19 1.61 10.62
CA ASP A 70 7.05 2.51 10.42
C ASP A 70 6.26 2.16 9.15
N VAL A 71 6.98 1.82 8.08
CA VAL A 71 6.39 1.38 6.81
C VAL A 71 5.63 0.07 7.01
N MET A 72 6.21 -0.90 7.70
CA MET A 72 5.56 -2.17 8.03
C MET A 72 4.26 -1.97 8.80
N VAL A 73 4.28 -1.18 9.87
CA VAL A 73 3.11 -0.99 10.73
C VAL A 73 1.99 -0.30 9.95
N LYS A 74 2.32 0.75 9.18
CA LYS A 74 1.33 1.47 8.37
C LYS A 74 0.74 0.60 7.28
N GLU A 75 1.58 -0.08 6.52
CA GLU A 75 1.15 -0.97 5.44
C GLU A 75 0.28 -2.10 5.95
N THR A 76 0.65 -2.72 7.07
CA THR A 76 -0.12 -3.82 7.65
C THR A 76 -1.47 -3.33 8.18
N ALA A 77 -1.49 -2.19 8.89
CA ALA A 77 -2.73 -1.60 9.40
C ALA A 77 -3.67 -1.17 8.27
N VAL A 78 -3.14 -0.56 7.20
CA VAL A 78 -3.95 -0.11 6.07
C VAL A 78 -4.46 -1.29 5.24
N ARG A 79 -3.64 -2.32 5.00
CA ARG A 79 -4.11 -3.55 4.34
C ARG A 79 -5.20 -4.25 5.16
N TRP A 80 -5.10 -4.21 6.49
CA TRP A 80 -6.17 -4.70 7.35
C TRP A 80 -7.44 -3.84 7.21
N GLY A 81 -7.31 -2.51 7.18
CA GLY A 81 -8.42 -1.59 6.90
C GLY A 81 -9.10 -1.86 5.55
N PHE A 82 -8.33 -2.12 4.50
CA PHE A 82 -8.88 -2.53 3.20
C PHE A 82 -9.56 -3.90 3.26
N GLY A 83 -9.04 -4.83 4.05
CA GLY A 83 -9.70 -6.11 4.31
C GLY A 83 -11.06 -5.94 4.97
N VAL A 84 -11.15 -5.07 5.99
CA VAL A 84 -12.41 -4.73 6.66
C VAL A 84 -13.36 -4.02 5.71
N LEU A 85 -12.88 -3.06 4.91
CA LEU A 85 -13.70 -2.37 3.91
C LEU A 85 -14.25 -3.34 2.87
N ALA A 86 -13.40 -4.23 2.33
CA ALA A 86 -13.82 -5.27 1.40
C ALA A 86 -14.90 -6.16 2.03
N PHE A 87 -14.69 -6.59 3.27
CA PHE A 87 -15.64 -7.40 4.02
C PHE A 87 -16.99 -6.69 4.20
N MET A 88 -16.98 -5.41 4.55
CA MET A 88 -18.20 -4.60 4.67
C MET A 88 -18.93 -4.45 3.33
N ILE A 89 -18.20 -4.27 2.23
CA ILE A 89 -18.79 -4.21 0.88
C ILE A 89 -19.46 -5.55 0.55
N PHE A 90 -18.76 -6.68 0.76
CA PHE A 90 -19.31 -8.00 0.46
C PHE A 90 -20.54 -8.33 1.31
N ILE A 91 -20.53 -8.01 2.61
CA ILE A 91 -21.70 -8.18 3.48
C ILE A 91 -22.84 -7.27 3.04
N GLY A 92 -22.57 -6.00 2.74
CA GLY A 92 -23.58 -5.04 2.31
C GLY A 92 -24.31 -5.52 1.05
N PHE A 93 -23.56 -6.00 0.06
CA PHE A 93 -24.13 -6.55 -1.17
C PHE A 93 -24.84 -7.88 -0.96
N ALA A 94 -24.31 -8.78 -0.12
CA ALA A 94 -24.97 -10.04 0.21
C ALA A 94 -26.29 -9.81 0.95
N ALA A 95 -26.31 -8.88 1.92
CA ALA A 95 -27.52 -8.49 2.64
C ALA A 95 -28.53 -7.82 1.71
N PHE A 96 -28.09 -6.95 0.80
CA PHE A 96 -28.95 -6.35 -0.21
C PHE A 96 -29.55 -7.40 -1.16
N GLY A 97 -28.73 -8.34 -1.65
CA GLY A 97 -29.20 -9.44 -2.48
C GLY A 97 -30.17 -10.37 -1.76
N ALA A 98 -29.94 -10.65 -0.47
CA ALA A 98 -30.86 -11.42 0.36
C ALA A 98 -32.18 -10.67 0.59
N LEU A 99 -32.14 -9.38 0.90
CA LEU A 99 -33.36 -8.57 1.06
C LEU A 99 -34.18 -8.53 -0.23
N PHE A 100 -33.51 -8.31 -1.37
CA PHE A 100 -34.16 -8.30 -2.68
C PHE A 100 -34.78 -9.66 -3.02
N GLY A 101 -34.05 -10.75 -2.80
CA GLY A 101 -34.55 -12.11 -2.98
C GLY A 101 -35.74 -12.42 -2.07
N TRP A 102 -35.72 -11.97 -0.82
CA TRP A 102 -36.82 -12.18 0.11
C TRP A 102 -38.11 -11.49 -0.34
N ILE A 103 -38.02 -10.22 -0.77
CA ILE A 103 -39.17 -9.43 -1.22
C ILE A 103 -39.71 -9.96 -2.55
N TYR A 104 -38.83 -10.24 -3.51
CA TYR A 104 -39.24 -10.66 -4.86
C TYR A 104 -39.88 -12.05 -4.88
N THR A 105 -39.38 -12.96 -4.05
CA THR A 105 -39.80 -14.37 -4.05
C THR A 105 -40.77 -14.73 -2.93
N SER A 106 -41.38 -13.72 -2.28
CA SER A 106 -42.39 -13.90 -1.22
C SER A 106 -41.94 -14.83 -0.08
N GLY A 107 -40.66 -14.77 0.30
CA GLY A 107 -40.13 -15.52 1.44
C GLY A 107 -39.56 -16.92 1.13
N ASP A 108 -39.40 -17.31 -0.13
CA ASP A 108 -38.65 -18.53 -0.45
C ASP A 108 -37.16 -18.38 -0.08
N ILE A 109 -36.73 -19.21 0.88
CA ILE A 109 -35.37 -19.22 1.43
C ILE A 109 -34.35 -19.62 0.36
N MET A 110 -34.69 -20.54 -0.53
CA MET A 110 -33.74 -21.04 -1.53
C MET A 110 -33.39 -19.94 -2.53
N MET A 111 -34.42 -19.28 -3.08
CA MET A 111 -34.24 -18.18 -4.02
C MET A 111 -33.55 -16.97 -3.37
N THR A 112 -33.84 -16.69 -2.10
CA THR A 112 -33.16 -15.65 -1.33
C THR A 112 -31.64 -15.88 -1.26
N ILE A 113 -31.21 -17.11 -1.00
CA ILE A 113 -29.77 -17.47 -0.98
C ILE A 113 -29.15 -17.35 -2.37
N ILE A 114 -29.85 -17.78 -3.43
CA ILE A 114 -29.37 -17.63 -4.81
C ILE A 114 -29.14 -16.15 -5.13
N PHE A 115 -30.11 -15.28 -4.85
CA PHE A 115 -29.95 -13.84 -5.09
C PHE A 115 -28.83 -13.23 -4.25
N ALA A 116 -28.67 -13.61 -2.97
CA ALA A 116 -27.56 -13.16 -2.15
C ALA A 116 -26.19 -13.52 -2.75
N VAL A 117 -26.04 -14.76 -3.24
CA VAL A 117 -24.79 -15.22 -3.89
C VAL A 117 -24.54 -14.48 -5.21
N VAL A 118 -25.57 -14.31 -6.04
CA VAL A 118 -25.45 -13.58 -7.32
C VAL A 118 -25.02 -12.13 -7.09
N PHE A 119 -25.64 -11.43 -6.13
CA PHE A 119 -25.25 -10.07 -5.78
C PHE A 119 -23.87 -9.98 -5.14
N MET A 120 -23.45 -10.99 -4.36
CA MET A 120 -22.10 -11.07 -3.82
C MET A 120 -21.04 -11.21 -4.93
N ILE A 121 -21.30 -12.04 -5.95
CA ILE A 121 -20.42 -12.17 -7.13
C ILE A 121 -20.41 -10.85 -7.91
N PHE A 122 -21.58 -10.23 -8.09
CA PHE A 122 -21.68 -8.94 -8.76
C PHE A 122 -20.91 -7.84 -8.02
N ALA A 123 -20.88 -7.86 -6.68
CA ALA A 123 -20.12 -6.93 -5.86
C ALA A 123 -18.60 -6.98 -6.08
N ALA A 124 -18.07 -8.13 -6.52
CA ALA A 124 -16.64 -8.29 -6.76
C ALA A 124 -16.13 -7.34 -7.86
N PHE A 125 -16.95 -7.03 -8.88
CA PHE A 125 -16.58 -6.13 -9.97
C PHE A 125 -16.30 -4.70 -9.49
N PRO A 126 -17.25 -3.96 -8.89
CA PRO A 126 -16.97 -2.61 -8.40
C PRO A 126 -15.98 -2.61 -7.24
N SER A 127 -16.05 -3.61 -6.34
CA SER A 127 -15.16 -3.70 -5.17
C SER A 127 -13.68 -3.80 -5.59
N THR A 128 -13.36 -4.65 -6.56
CA THR A 128 -11.97 -4.80 -7.04
C THR A 128 -11.43 -3.53 -7.68
N LEU A 129 -12.24 -2.80 -8.45
CA LEU A 129 -11.84 -1.53 -9.06
C LEU A 129 -11.55 -0.45 -8.00
N VAL A 130 -12.44 -0.34 -7.01
CA VAL A 130 -12.32 0.66 -5.94
C VAL A 130 -11.11 0.34 -5.05
N LEU A 131 -11.00 -0.89 -4.56
CA LEU A 131 -9.91 -1.31 -3.67
C LEU A 131 -8.54 -1.19 -4.36
N ARG A 132 -8.45 -1.53 -5.65
CA ARG A 132 -7.19 -1.40 -6.40
C ARG A 132 -6.77 0.05 -6.60
N THR A 133 -7.73 0.95 -6.84
CA THR A 133 -7.46 2.39 -6.91
C THR A 133 -6.93 2.91 -5.57
N PHE A 134 -7.57 2.53 -4.46
CA PHE A 134 -7.12 2.91 -3.13
C PHE A 134 -5.71 2.42 -2.81
N ASP A 135 -5.36 1.20 -3.21
CA ASP A 135 -4.02 0.63 -3.04
C ASP A 135 -2.94 1.49 -3.75
N ILE A 136 -3.20 1.88 -5.00
CA ILE A 136 -2.28 2.74 -5.78
C ILE A 136 -2.10 4.12 -5.14
N VAL A 137 -3.21 4.77 -4.75
CA VAL A 137 -3.16 6.08 -4.08
C VAL A 137 -2.43 5.98 -2.75
N TYR A 138 -2.69 4.91 -1.99
CA TYR A 138 -2.08 4.69 -0.70
C TYR A 138 -0.56 4.52 -0.79
N VAL A 139 -0.04 3.77 -1.76
CA VAL A 139 1.42 3.66 -1.97
C VAL A 139 2.06 5.04 -2.18
N THR A 140 1.39 5.91 -2.93
CA THR A 140 1.87 7.27 -3.19
C THR A 140 1.86 8.11 -1.90
N LEU A 141 0.79 8.02 -1.11
CA LEU A 141 0.70 8.69 0.19
C LEU A 141 1.76 8.18 1.18
N LEU A 142 2.02 6.87 1.17
CA LEU A 142 3.04 6.25 2.02
C LEU A 142 4.43 6.75 1.64
N TYR A 143 4.75 6.82 0.34
CA TYR A 143 6.00 7.42 -0.14
C TYR A 143 6.15 8.88 0.32
N VAL A 144 5.12 9.72 0.14
CA VAL A 144 5.12 11.12 0.58
C VAL A 144 5.29 11.24 2.09
N PHE A 145 4.62 10.38 2.86
CA PHE A 145 4.73 10.35 4.32
C PHE A 145 6.17 10.04 4.78
N ILE A 146 6.80 9.01 4.22
CA ILE A 146 8.17 8.62 4.56
C ILE A 146 9.12 9.77 4.22
N ARG A 147 8.95 10.39 3.06
CA ARG A 147 9.75 11.53 2.63
C ARG A 147 9.60 12.73 3.57
N ARG A 148 8.38 13.03 4.03
CA ARG A 148 8.15 14.07 5.04
C ARG A 148 8.83 13.75 6.37
N LYS A 149 8.91 12.47 6.75
CA LYS A 149 9.60 12.01 7.97
C LYS A 149 11.12 12.11 7.88
N GLU A 150 11.71 11.95 6.69
CA GLU A 150 13.16 12.15 6.47
C GLU A 150 13.57 13.64 6.52
N GLY A 151 12.64 14.58 6.50
CA GLY A 151 12.94 16.02 6.57
C GLY A 151 13.59 16.61 5.30
N ASP A 152 13.88 15.77 4.29
CA ASP A 152 14.49 16.20 3.04
C ASP A 152 13.41 16.50 2.00
N ILE A 153 12.95 17.75 2.00
CA ILE A 153 12.12 18.27 0.93
C ILE A 153 13.04 18.59 -0.27
N SER A 154 13.52 17.56 -0.96
CA SER A 154 14.39 17.69 -2.15
C SER A 154 13.71 17.12 -3.39
N GLY A 155 13.23 17.99 -4.29
CA GLY A 155 12.49 17.65 -5.52
C GLY A 155 11.26 18.54 -5.73
N LYS A 156 10.29 18.18 -6.59
CA LYS A 156 9.10 19.01 -6.90
C LYS A 156 8.14 19.31 -5.73
N THR A 157 8.38 18.74 -4.54
CA THR A 157 7.70 19.12 -3.29
C THR A 157 8.46 20.17 -2.48
N ALA A 158 9.68 20.53 -2.89
CA ALA A 158 10.40 21.68 -2.37
C ALA A 158 9.68 22.93 -2.83
N ILE A 159 9.26 23.77 -1.89
CA ILE A 159 8.76 25.10 -2.21
C ILE A 159 9.87 25.78 -3.03
N PRO A 160 9.61 26.17 -4.30
CA PRO A 160 10.61 26.84 -5.11
C PRO A 160 11.19 28.01 -4.35
N ALA A 161 12.50 28.24 -4.40
CA ALA A 161 13.18 29.28 -3.62
C ALA A 161 12.54 30.69 -3.74
N GLY A 162 11.87 30.97 -4.87
CA GLY A 162 11.09 32.20 -5.06
C GLY A 162 9.80 32.24 -4.24
N MET A 163 9.09 31.12 -4.11
CA MET A 163 7.85 31.00 -3.35
C MET A 163 8.12 30.90 -1.85
N THR A 164 9.28 30.37 -1.42
CA THR A 164 9.71 30.39 -0.01
C THR A 164 9.87 31.83 0.48
N LYS A 165 10.50 32.69 -0.33
CA LYS A 165 10.61 34.14 -0.06
C LYS A 165 9.25 34.85 0.02
N GLU A 166 8.29 34.45 -0.80
CA GLU A 166 6.93 35.01 -0.75
C GLU A 166 6.16 34.53 0.48
N LEU A 167 6.27 33.24 0.83
CA LEU A 167 5.68 32.70 2.05
C LEU A 167 6.28 33.33 3.30
N ASP A 168 7.61 33.48 3.37
CA ASP A 168 8.28 34.12 4.51
C ASP A 168 7.82 35.58 4.66
N ARG A 169 7.74 36.33 3.55
CA ARG A 169 7.18 37.70 3.55
C ARG A 169 5.71 37.74 3.97
N ALA A 170 4.90 36.80 3.51
CA ALA A 170 3.49 36.72 3.90
C ALA A 170 3.34 36.36 5.38
N TYR A 171 4.22 35.50 5.89
CA TYR A 171 4.25 35.06 7.27
C TYR A 171 4.71 36.16 8.23
N ASP A 172 5.78 36.89 7.90
CA ASP A 172 6.27 38.04 8.68
C ASP A 172 5.24 39.18 8.72
N LYS A 173 4.55 39.41 7.61
CA LYS A 173 3.44 40.38 7.52
C LYS A 173 2.24 39.95 8.37
N ALA A 174 1.95 38.66 8.45
CA ALA A 174 0.87 38.12 9.30
C ALA A 174 1.24 38.12 10.79
N GLN A 175 2.52 37.98 11.14
CA GLN A 175 3.01 38.08 12.52
C GLN A 175 3.21 39.52 13.01
N GLY A 176 3.00 40.53 12.16
CA GLY A 176 3.11 41.94 12.54
C GLY A 176 4.54 42.39 12.84
N ARG A 177 5.55 41.65 12.35
CA ARG A 177 6.96 42.02 12.42
C ARG A 177 7.36 42.75 11.14
N MET A 178 7.03 44.04 11.08
CA MET A 178 7.75 44.99 10.21
C MET A 178 8.74 45.77 11.06
#